data_AF-A0AA36CY82-F1
#
_entry.id   AF-A0AA36CY82-F1
#
_cell.length_a   1.000
_cell.length_b   1.000
_cell.length_c   1.000
_cell.angle_alpha   90.00
_cell.angle_beta   90.00
_cell.angle_gamma   90.00
#
_symmetry.space_group_name_H-M   'P 1'
#
loop_
_entity.id
_entity.type
_entity.pdbx_description
1 polymer ?
#
loop_
_entity_poly.entity_id
_entity_poly.type
_entity_poly.pdbx_seq_one_letter_code
_entity_poly.pdbx_strand_id
1 'polypeptide(L)'
;MPGRSNSARQAHPMAQPANGKRPRFRSEQNGQPFCTYCNSSKSGNPFGHMKQSCPKIANLAPCVLCGAAGKLNHTIGHCPKNKQLLVLKDSEEVAKQRLKAIKERFMESIPMNAETWYYFNEKPDA
;
A
#
# COMPACT_ATOMS: atom_id res chain seq x y z
N MET A 1 35.18 17.51 51.26
CA MET A 1 34.58 16.61 50.25
C MET A 1 33.11 16.41 50.60
N PRO A 2 32.15 17.15 50.01
CA PRO A 2 30.73 16.91 50.26
C PRO A 2 30.20 15.75 49.42
N GLY A 3 29.29 14.99 50.03
CA GLY A 3 28.81 13.68 49.58
C GLY A 3 27.83 13.73 48.40
N ARG A 4 27.85 12.66 47.61
CA ARG A 4 26.91 12.39 46.52
C ARG A 4 25.60 11.82 47.08
N SER A 5 24.50 12.54 46.89
CA SER A 5 23.15 12.07 47.18
C SER A 5 22.62 11.26 45.99
N ASN A 6 22.44 9.95 46.16
CA ASN A 6 21.71 9.10 45.20
C ASN A 6 20.19 9.28 45.42
N SER A 7 19.53 10.02 44.53
CA SER A 7 18.07 10.06 44.47
C SER A 7 17.54 8.78 43.82
N ALA A 8 16.97 7.89 44.64
CA ALA A 8 16.24 6.72 44.19
C ALA A 8 14.98 7.15 43.42
N ARG A 9 14.93 6.84 42.11
CA ARG A 9 13.71 6.94 41.31
C ARG A 9 12.71 5.90 41.82
N GLN A 10 11.64 6.36 42.45
CA GLN A 10 10.51 5.52 42.82
C GLN A 10 9.79 5.05 41.54
N ALA A 11 9.71 3.74 41.35
CA ALA A 11 8.93 3.14 40.28
C ALA A 11 7.47 3.02 40.74
N HIS A 12 6.56 3.73 40.07
CA HIS A 12 5.12 3.54 40.27
C HIS A 12 4.64 2.27 39.56
N PRO A 13 3.83 1.40 40.20
CA PRO A 13 3.28 0.21 39.56
C PRO A 13 2.21 0.61 38.54
N MET A 14 2.39 0.20 37.28
CA MET A 14 1.36 0.33 36.25
C MET A 14 0.22 -0.65 36.54
N ALA A 15 -0.94 -0.11 36.92
CA ALA A 15 -2.16 -0.89 37.07
C ALA A 15 -2.57 -1.50 35.72
N GLN A 16 -2.66 -2.83 35.66
CA GLN A 16 -3.16 -3.55 34.49
C GLN A 16 -4.70 -3.59 34.53
N PRO A 17 -5.41 -3.32 33.42
CA PRO A 17 -6.87 -3.36 33.40
C PRO A 17 -7.39 -4.82 33.45
N ALA A 18 -8.30 -5.08 34.39
CA ALA A 18 -8.83 -6.39 34.75
C ALA A 18 -9.83 -7.04 33.75
N ASN A 19 -9.88 -6.59 32.49
CA ASN A 19 -10.80 -7.15 31.50
C ASN A 19 -10.12 -7.32 30.15
N GLY A 20 -9.87 -8.58 29.76
CA GLY A 20 -9.14 -9.01 28.57
C GLY A 20 -9.75 -8.64 27.20
N LYS A 21 -10.62 -7.63 27.12
CA LYS A 21 -10.99 -7.02 25.84
C LYS A 21 -9.94 -5.96 25.52
N ARG A 22 -8.91 -6.35 24.77
CA ARG A 22 -7.96 -5.38 24.17
C ARG A 22 -8.79 -4.29 23.50
N PRO A 23 -8.64 -3.00 23.88
CA PRO A 23 -9.36 -1.93 23.21
C PRO A 23 -9.03 -2.04 21.72
N ARG A 24 -10.05 -2.08 20.86
CA ARG A 24 -9.82 -1.93 19.41
C ARG A 24 -9.02 -0.64 19.30
N PHE A 25 -7.80 -0.71 18.75
CA PHE A 25 -6.94 0.45 18.55
C PHE A 25 -7.67 1.42 17.62
N ARG A 26 -8.54 2.24 18.19
CA ARG A 26 -9.06 3.42 17.55
C ARG A 26 -7.82 4.27 17.36
N SER A 27 -7.50 4.57 16.11
CA SER A 27 -6.38 5.44 15.79
C SER A 27 -6.77 6.84 16.27
N GLU A 28 -6.55 7.09 17.55
CA GLU A 28 -6.75 8.35 18.23
C GLU A 28 -5.36 8.84 18.66
N GLN A 29 -5.01 10.06 18.27
CA GLN A 29 -3.79 10.72 18.72
C GLN A 29 -4.20 11.98 19.46
N ASN A 30 -3.77 12.14 20.70
CA ASN A 30 -4.18 13.23 21.59
C ASN A 30 -5.71 13.36 21.74
N GLY A 31 -6.44 12.24 21.76
CA GLY A 31 -7.90 12.22 21.89
C GLY A 31 -8.67 12.64 20.63
N GLN A 32 -7.99 12.82 19.50
CA GLN A 32 -8.63 13.15 18.22
C GLN A 32 -8.52 11.99 17.21
N PRO A 33 -9.53 11.81 16.35
CA PRO A 33 -9.48 10.82 15.27
C PRO A 33 -8.30 11.09 14.35
N PHE A 34 -7.51 10.04 14.11
CA PHE A 34 -6.26 10.09 13.36
C PHE A 34 -6.30 9.13 12.17
N CYS A 35 -6.05 9.67 10.98
CA CYS A 35 -5.98 8.95 9.73
C CYS A 35 -4.54 8.57 9.40
N THR A 36 -4.22 7.29 9.65
CA THR A 36 -2.92 6.71 9.33
C THR A 36 -2.54 6.82 7.85
N TYR A 37 -3.52 6.74 6.95
CA TYR A 37 -3.27 6.88 5.51
C TYR A 37 -2.82 8.28 5.12
N CYS A 38 -3.52 9.33 5.57
CA CYS A 38 -3.14 10.72 5.26
C CYS A 38 -1.77 11.05 5.85
N ASN A 39 -1.47 10.52 7.04
CA ASN A 39 -0.16 10.68 7.66
C ASN A 39 0.95 10.01 6.84
N SER A 40 0.76 8.75 6.43
CA SER A 40 1.78 7.99 5.71
C SER A 40 1.98 8.47 4.26
N SER A 41 0.90 8.84 3.58
CA SER A 41 0.92 9.26 2.17
C SER A 41 1.18 10.76 2.00
N LYS A 42 1.22 11.54 3.09
CA LYS A 42 1.32 13.01 3.07
C LYS A 42 0.29 13.67 2.14
N SER A 43 -0.88 13.07 1.97
CA SER A 43 -1.89 13.48 0.99
C SER A 43 -2.96 14.43 1.53
N GLY A 44 -2.88 14.81 2.81
CA GLY A 44 -3.80 15.75 3.46
C GLY A 44 -3.61 15.79 4.99
N ASN A 45 -4.51 16.50 5.69
CA ASN A 45 -4.50 16.58 7.14
C ASN A 45 -4.83 15.20 7.75
N PRO A 46 -3.95 14.60 8.58
CA PRO A 46 -4.26 13.32 9.21
C PRO A 46 -5.24 13.42 10.39
N PHE A 47 -5.50 14.61 10.92
CA PHE A 47 -6.42 14.79 12.05
C PHE A 47 -7.86 15.04 11.61
N GLY A 48 -8.81 14.79 12.50
CA GLY A 48 -10.23 15.10 12.29
C GLY A 48 -11.03 14.02 11.53
N HIS A 49 -10.41 12.91 11.16
CA HIS A 49 -11.11 11.79 10.52
C HIS A 49 -10.38 10.44 10.72
N MET A 50 -11.09 9.33 10.50
CA MET A 50 -10.52 7.99 10.53
C MET A 50 -10.24 7.48 9.11
N LYS A 51 -9.37 6.46 8.97
CA LYS A 51 -9.09 5.83 7.68
C LYS A 51 -10.36 5.40 6.91
N GLN A 52 -11.35 4.86 7.63
CA GLN A 52 -12.63 4.41 7.07
C GLN A 52 -13.49 5.55 6.50
N SER A 53 -13.29 6.77 6.99
CA SER A 53 -14.00 7.98 6.55
C SER A 53 -13.07 8.94 5.83
N CYS A 54 -11.95 8.45 5.27
CA CYS A 54 -10.95 9.29 4.65
C CYS A 54 -11.41 9.75 3.25
N PRO A 55 -11.57 11.06 3.02
CA PRO A 55 -12.02 11.57 1.72
C PRO A 55 -10.98 11.31 0.63
N LYS A 56 -9.68 11.29 0.98
CA LYS A 56 -8.60 11.01 0.03
C LYS A 56 -8.66 9.57 -0.48
N ILE A 57 -8.94 8.60 0.39
CA ILE A 57 -9.14 7.20 -0.03
C ILE A 57 -10.40 7.07 -0.87
N ALA A 58 -11.50 7.72 -0.46
CA ALA A 58 -12.77 7.62 -1.17
C ALA A 58 -12.70 8.12 -2.62
N ASN A 59 -11.87 9.15 -2.85
CA ASN A 59 -11.64 9.76 -4.17
C ASN A 59 -10.55 9.09 -5.00
N LEU A 60 -9.93 8.01 -4.53
CA LEU A 60 -9.02 7.22 -5.39
C LEU A 60 -9.79 6.62 -6.57
N ALA A 61 -9.07 6.24 -7.61
CA ALA A 61 -9.63 5.40 -8.66
C ALA A 61 -10.23 4.11 -8.06
N PRO A 62 -11.29 3.53 -8.65
CA PRO A 62 -11.83 2.25 -8.21
C PRO A 62 -10.75 1.18 -8.15
N CYS A 63 -10.81 0.30 -7.15
CA CYS A 63 -9.83 -0.76 -6.98
C CYS A 63 -9.78 -1.66 -8.22
N VAL A 64 -8.63 -1.75 -8.89
CA VAL A 64 -8.45 -2.55 -10.11
C VAL A 64 -8.70 -4.06 -9.92
N LEU A 65 -8.60 -4.55 -8.68
CA LEU A 65 -8.79 -5.98 -8.38
C LEU A 65 -10.27 -6.34 -8.12
N CYS A 66 -11.03 -5.45 -7.47
CA CYS A 66 -12.38 -5.76 -7.00
C CYS A 66 -13.47 -4.76 -7.41
N GLY A 67 -13.10 -3.63 -8.02
CA GLY A 67 -14.02 -2.56 -8.44
C GLY A 67 -14.51 -1.65 -7.31
N ALA A 68 -14.07 -1.83 -6.06
CA ALA A 68 -14.56 -1.02 -4.94
C ALA A 68 -14.18 0.46 -5.09
N ALA A 69 -15.12 1.36 -4.79
CA ALA A 69 -14.98 2.81 -4.91
C ALA A 69 -15.71 3.56 -3.77
N GLY A 70 -15.52 4.88 -3.69
CA GLY A 70 -16.16 5.73 -2.67
C GLY A 70 -15.86 5.29 -1.24
N LYS A 71 -16.88 5.12 -0.40
CA LYS A 71 -16.71 4.71 1.01
C LYS A 71 -16.09 3.33 1.20
N LEU A 72 -16.16 2.47 0.17
CA LEU A 72 -15.58 1.12 0.19
C LEU A 72 -14.19 1.07 -0.47
N ASN A 73 -13.70 2.21 -0.96
CA ASN A 73 -12.43 2.26 -1.65
C ASN A 73 -11.26 1.93 -0.71
N HIS A 74 -10.21 1.34 -1.27
CA HIS A 74 -9.02 0.92 -0.57
C HIS A 74 -7.85 0.82 -1.56
N THR A 75 -6.63 0.95 -1.03
CA THR A 75 -5.42 0.70 -1.83
C THR A 75 -5.29 -0.78 -2.16
N ILE A 76 -4.58 -1.09 -3.26
CA ILE A 76 -4.37 -2.46 -3.74
C ILE A 76 -3.88 -3.39 -2.63
N GLY A 77 -2.93 -2.93 -1.80
CA GLY A 77 -2.38 -3.71 -0.68
C GLY A 77 -3.41 -4.13 0.38
N HIS A 78 -4.53 -3.41 0.50
CA HIS A 78 -5.62 -3.71 1.42
C HIS A 78 -6.82 -4.38 0.75
N CYS A 79 -6.73 -4.70 -0.54
CA CYS A 79 -7.82 -5.36 -1.24
C CYS A 79 -8.02 -6.80 -0.73
N PRO A 80 -9.26 -7.21 -0.41
CA PRO A 80 -9.55 -8.59 -0.02
C PRO A 80 -9.12 -9.62 -1.09
N LYS A 81 -9.25 -9.26 -2.38
CA LYS A 81 -8.80 -10.10 -3.50
C LYS A 81 -7.28 -10.12 -3.68
N ASN A 82 -6.53 -9.17 -3.11
CA ASN A 82 -5.06 -9.14 -3.19
C ASN A 82 -4.42 -10.34 -2.47
N LYS A 83 -5.07 -10.86 -1.42
CA LYS A 83 -4.58 -12.06 -0.71
C LYS A 83 -4.56 -13.30 -1.60
N GLN A 84 -5.39 -13.36 -2.64
CA GLN A 84 -5.39 -14.46 -3.60
C GLN A 84 -4.20 -14.38 -4.57
N LEU A 85 -3.70 -13.17 -4.86
CA LEU A 85 -2.53 -12.97 -5.71
C LEU A 85 -1.21 -13.28 -5.00
N LEU A 86 -1.12 -13.04 -3.69
CA LEU A 86 0.08 -13.40 -2.90
C LEU A 86 0.23 -14.93 -2.68
N VAL A 87 -0.82 -15.71 -2.93
CA VAL A 87 -0.77 -17.18 -2.91
C VAL A 87 -0.23 -17.72 -4.24
N LEU A 88 -0.30 -16.93 -5.32
CA LEU A 88 0.44 -17.17 -6.55
C LEU A 88 1.85 -16.57 -6.41
N LYS A 89 2.63 -17.07 -5.43
CA LYS A 89 4.08 -17.09 -5.57
C LYS A 89 4.41 -18.14 -6.61
N ASP A 90 3.99 -17.87 -7.84
CA ASP A 90 4.54 -18.59 -8.96
C ASP A 90 6.04 -18.24 -8.96
N SER A 91 6.89 -19.26 -9.04
CA SER A 91 8.34 -19.12 -9.08
C SER A 91 8.75 -18.00 -10.07
N GLU A 92 9.90 -17.36 -9.85
CA GLU A 92 10.42 -16.31 -10.75
C GLU A 92 10.33 -16.71 -12.24
N GLU A 93 10.49 -17.99 -12.50
CA GLU A 93 10.34 -18.69 -13.78
C GLU A 93 8.94 -18.55 -14.39
N VAL A 94 7.87 -18.65 -13.61
CA VAL A 94 6.49 -18.53 -14.09
C VAL A 94 6.14 -17.07 -14.38
N ALA A 95 6.66 -16.13 -13.59
CA ALA A 95 6.53 -14.70 -13.88
C ALA A 95 7.25 -14.35 -15.20
N LYS A 96 8.46 -14.89 -15.42
CA LYS A 96 9.20 -14.78 -16.69
C LYS A 96 8.43 -15.40 -17.86
N GLN A 97 7.83 -16.58 -17.67
CA GLN A 97 7.02 -17.24 -18.71
C GLN A 97 5.77 -16.44 -19.07
N ARG A 98 5.07 -15.88 -18.08
CA ARG A 98 3.90 -15.00 -18.33
C ARG A 98 4.30 -13.72 -19.07
N LEU A 99 5.40 -13.09 -18.66
CA LEU A 99 5.90 -11.89 -19.34
C LEU A 99 6.31 -12.20 -20.79
N LYS A 100 6.94 -13.36 -21.03
CA LYS A 100 7.28 -13.84 -22.37
C LYS A 100 6.02 -14.03 -23.23
N ALA A 101 5.00 -14.73 -22.72
CA ALA A 101 3.76 -14.97 -23.44
C ALA A 101 2.99 -13.66 -23.77
N ILE A 102 3.00 -12.69 -22.86
CA ILE A 102 2.42 -11.36 -23.11
C ILE A 102 3.19 -10.63 -24.21
N LYS A 103 4.53 -10.69 -24.19
CA LYS A 103 5.38 -10.05 -25.20
C LYS A 103 5.20 -10.66 -26.59
N GLU A 104 5.11 -11.99 -26.68
CA GLU A 104 4.84 -12.71 -27.93
C GLU A 104 3.46 -12.34 -28.48
N ARG A 105 2.42 -12.37 -27.65
CA ARG A 105 1.06 -11.99 -28.07
C ARG A 105 0.96 -10.52 -28.50
N PHE A 106 1.69 -9.63 -27.83
CA PHE A 106 1.76 -8.23 -28.23
C PHE A 106 2.45 -8.08 -29.59
N MET A 107 3.57 -8.78 -29.82
CA MET A 107 4.28 -8.78 -31.11
C MET A 107 3.43 -9.35 -32.26
N GLU A 108 2.63 -10.39 -32.01
CA GLU A 108 1.69 -10.95 -32.99
C GLU A 108 0.50 -10.01 -33.29
N SER A 109 0.13 -9.16 -32.34
CA SER A 109 -1.00 -8.23 -32.48
C SER A 109 -0.63 -6.91 -33.18
N ILE A 110 0.65 -6.63 -33.38
CA ILE A 110 1.09 -5.50 -34.19
C ILE A 110 1.12 -5.97 -35.64
N PRO A 111 0.21 -5.50 -36.52
CA PRO A 111 0.34 -5.74 -37.95
C PRO A 111 1.61 -5.01 -38.41
N MET A 112 2.70 -5.74 -38.61
CA MET A 112 3.85 -5.22 -39.32
C MET A 112 3.41 -5.02 -40.77
N ASN A 113 2.95 -3.81 -41.09
CA ASN A 113 2.94 -3.39 -42.48
C ASN A 113 4.40 -3.26 -42.95
N ALA A 114 4.63 -3.42 -44.26
CA ALA A 114 5.98 -3.42 -44.84
C ALA A 114 6.80 -2.16 -44.50
N GLU A 115 6.13 -1.03 -44.22
CA GLU A 115 6.78 0.22 -43.82
C GLU A 115 7.45 0.15 -42.44
N THR A 116 6.90 -0.63 -41.49
CA THR A 116 7.47 -0.72 -40.11
C THR A 116 8.76 -1.55 -40.08
N TRP A 117 8.93 -2.49 -41.02
CA TRP A 117 10.13 -3.33 -41.12
C TRP A 117 11.32 -2.54 -41.70
N TYR A 118 11.04 -1.59 -42.59
CA TYR A 118 12.04 -0.75 -43.24
C TYR A 118 12.70 0.23 -42.25
N TYR A 119 11.92 0.80 -41.33
CA TYR A 119 12.40 1.82 -40.39
C TYR A 119 13.35 1.28 -39.30
N PHE A 120 13.37 -0.03 -39.06
CA PHE A 120 14.18 -0.64 -38.00
C PHE A 120 15.49 -1.28 -38.49
N ASN A 121 15.62 -1.55 -39.79
CA ASN A 121 16.77 -2.27 -40.36
C ASN A 121 17.72 -1.42 -41.21
N GLU A 122 17.37 -0.15 -41.50
CA GLU A 122 18.27 0.78 -42.18
C GLU A 122 18.43 2.07 -41.38
N LYS A 123 19.33 2.06 -40.39
CA LYS A 123 20.17 3.23 -40.15
C LYS A 123 21.53 2.94 -40.75
N PRO A 124 21.87 3.43 -41.95
CA PRO A 124 23.27 3.59 -42.29
C PRO A 124 23.85 4.60 -41.30
N ASP A 125 24.98 4.24 -40.69
CA ASP A 125 25.79 5.14 -39.88
C ASP A 125 25.97 6.48 -40.61
N ALA A 126 25.56 7.57 -39.95
CA ALA A 126 25.81 8.94 -40.36
C ALA A 126 26.53 9.65 -39.22
#